data_AF-W4K7S9-F1
#
_entry.id   AF-W4K7S9-F1
#
_cell.length_a   1.000
_cell.length_b   1.000
_cell.length_c   1.000
_cell.angle_alpha   90.00
_cell.angle_beta   90.00
_cell.angle_gamma   90.00
#
_symmetry.space_group_name_H-M   'P 1'
#
loop_
_entity.id
_entity.type
_entity.pdbx_description
1 polymer ?
#
loop_
_entity_poly.entity_id
_entity_poly.type
_entity_poly.pdbx_seq_one_letter_code
_entity_poly.pdbx_strand_id
1 'polypeptide(L)'
;MANNTELWLVYHQTSRTSKPATAQLIDLELQHPLTDLEDVLEHIFQQGFVDAKYRSMTWWEQHDGVSVKATHGVQELLKLGVGRSPETALRLVIADRPPALWFTYVFLRTPRAQAATQRVKLDAPNLKCERLAHITNHIFAKGYLPANYRSLVHWQGACGKQVDENAKVEDLLSWGEGVSEDKSLRLIIDH
;
A
#
# COMPACT_ATOMS: atom_id res chain seq x y z
N MET A 1 7.00 -27.96 26.29
CA MET A 1 6.23 -26.86 26.89
C MET A 1 6.46 -25.67 25.98
N ALA A 2 5.41 -25.07 25.40
CA ALA A 2 5.60 -23.90 24.56
C ALA A 2 5.95 -22.71 25.45
N ASN A 3 7.12 -22.10 25.24
CA ASN A 3 7.48 -20.84 25.89
C ASN A 3 6.44 -19.79 25.49
N ASN A 4 5.73 -19.23 26.46
CA ASN A 4 4.77 -18.12 26.25
C ASN A 4 5.45 -16.74 26.38
N THR A 5 6.78 -16.74 26.30
CA THR A 5 7.65 -15.57 26.44
C THR A 5 8.12 -15.06 25.08
N GLU A 6 7.72 -15.70 23.99
CA GLU A 6 8.17 -15.37 22.64
C GLU A 6 6.95 -15.17 21.73
N LEU A 7 7.06 -14.21 20.81
CA LEU A 7 6.05 -13.90 19.81
C LEU A 7 6.69 -13.87 18.42
N TRP A 8 6.26 -14.78 17.55
CA TRP A 8 6.63 -14.78 16.14
C TRP A 8 5.78 -13.78 15.35
N LEU A 9 6.46 -12.86 14.68
CA LEU A 9 5.87 -11.85 13.81
C LEU A 9 6.37 -11.99 12.38
N VAL A 10 5.57 -11.53 11.43
CA VAL A 10 5.94 -11.38 10.02
C VAL A 10 5.53 -9.99 9.55
N TYR A 11 6.45 -9.26 8.93
CA TYR A 11 6.15 -7.96 8.33
C TYR A 11 5.68 -8.15 6.89
N HIS A 12 4.41 -7.86 6.64
CA HIS A 12 3.82 -8.01 5.33
C HIS A 12 3.61 -6.65 4.66
N GLN A 13 4.55 -6.28 3.80
CA GLN A 13 4.42 -5.11 2.95
C GLN A 13 3.45 -5.40 1.81
N THR A 14 2.39 -4.58 1.69
CA THR A 14 1.40 -4.70 0.61
C THR A 14 1.99 -4.55 -0.79
N SER A 15 3.12 -3.87 -0.95
CA SER A 15 3.88 -3.78 -2.20
C SER A 15 4.61 -5.08 -2.57
N ARG A 16 4.81 -5.99 -1.61
CA ARG A 16 5.64 -7.20 -1.73
C ARG A 16 4.87 -8.50 -1.54
N THR A 17 3.57 -8.52 -1.86
CA THR A 17 2.67 -9.69 -1.68
C THR A 17 3.16 -11.00 -2.31
N SER A 18 4.10 -10.94 -3.27
CA SER A 18 4.71 -12.10 -3.93
C SER A 18 6.09 -12.50 -3.40
N LYS A 19 6.64 -11.77 -2.42
CA LYS A 19 7.97 -12.05 -1.85
C LYS A 19 7.83 -12.72 -0.49
N PRO A 20 8.75 -13.63 -0.12
CA PRO A 20 8.80 -14.18 1.22
C PRO A 20 8.96 -13.03 2.22
N ALA A 21 8.08 -13.00 3.20
CA ALA A 21 8.15 -12.06 4.31
C ALA A 21 9.07 -12.65 5.39
N THR A 22 9.91 -11.80 5.98
CA THR A 22 10.85 -12.24 7.02
C THR A 22 10.09 -12.40 8.32
N ALA A 23 10.19 -13.60 8.91
CA ALA A 23 9.71 -13.84 10.27
C ALA A 23 10.73 -13.31 11.28
N GLN A 24 10.25 -12.59 12.28
CA GLN A 24 11.02 -12.09 13.42
C GLN A 24 10.45 -12.68 14.71
N LEU A 25 11.33 -13.14 15.58
CA LEU A 25 10.97 -13.51 16.94
C LEU A 25 11.16 -12.31 17.85
N ILE A 26 10.10 -11.94 18.58
CA ILE A 26 10.15 -10.92 19.62
C ILE A 26 10.13 -11.63 20.98
N ASP A 27 11.11 -11.31 21.81
CA ASP A 27 11.11 -11.69 23.23
C ASP A 27 10.13 -10.77 23.97
N LEU A 28 9.23 -11.36 24.77
CA LEU A 28 8.23 -10.65 25.57
C LEU A 28 8.76 -10.31 26.97
N GLU A 29 9.90 -10.86 27.38
CA GLU A 29 10.58 -10.54 28.65
C GLU A 29 11.42 -9.25 28.54
N LEU A 30 10.83 -8.22 27.95
CA LEU A 30 11.46 -6.90 27.87
C LEU A 30 11.34 -6.15 29.19
N GLN A 31 12.17 -5.10 29.35
CA GLN A 31 12.09 -4.20 30.51
C GLN A 31 10.70 -3.59 30.73
N HIS A 32 9.90 -3.48 29.66
CA HIS A 32 8.50 -3.09 29.70
C HIS A 32 7.64 -4.23 29.14
N PRO A 33 6.63 -4.70 29.89
CA PRO A 33 5.80 -5.81 29.44
C PRO A 33 4.97 -5.41 28.22
N LEU A 34 5.03 -6.22 27.16
CA LEU A 34 4.17 -6.06 25.99
C LEU A 34 2.83 -6.74 26.28
N THR A 35 1.85 -5.97 26.74
CA THR A 35 0.58 -6.52 27.22
C THR A 35 -0.40 -6.82 26.08
N ASP A 36 -0.47 -5.93 25.09
CA ASP A 36 -1.28 -6.06 23.90
C ASP A 36 -0.49 -5.76 22.61
N LEU A 37 -1.16 -5.83 21.46
CA LEU A 37 -0.51 -5.58 20.18
C LEU A 37 -0.23 -4.09 19.91
N GLU A 38 -0.78 -3.17 20.70
CA GLU A 38 -0.45 -1.74 20.62
C GLU A 38 0.92 -1.49 21.26
N ASP A 39 1.21 -2.13 22.40
CA ASP A 39 2.55 -2.15 23.01
C ASP A 39 3.59 -2.78 22.07
N VAL A 40 3.24 -3.92 21.45
CA VAL A 40 4.11 -4.58 20.46
C VAL A 40 4.39 -3.64 19.28
N LEU A 41 3.37 -2.94 18.78
CA LEU A 41 3.50 -2.00 17.68
C LEU A 41 4.42 -0.83 18.06
N GLU A 42 4.26 -0.27 19.25
CA GLU A 42 5.13 0.77 19.79
C GLU A 42 6.59 0.30 19.85
N HIS A 43 6.82 -0.90 20.39
CA HIS A 43 8.15 -1.51 20.46
C HIS A 43 8.79 -1.64 19.07
N ILE A 44 8.04 -2.13 18.07
CA ILE A 44 8.51 -2.27 16.69
C ILE A 44 8.99 -0.95 16.10
N PHE A 45 8.24 0.13 16.32
CA PHE A 45 8.62 1.46 15.84
C PHE A 45 9.80 2.05 16.61
N GLN A 46 9.86 1.87 17.94
CA GLN A 46 10.97 2.34 18.76
C GLN A 46 12.29 1.67 18.40
N GLN A 47 12.27 0.37 18.08
CA GLN A 47 13.44 -0.37 17.63
C GLN A 47 13.82 -0.11 16.17
N GLY A 48 12.97 0.59 15.41
CA GLY A 48 13.20 0.89 14.00
C GLY A 48 13.04 -0.31 13.06
N PHE A 49 12.33 -1.36 13.49
CA PHE A 49 12.05 -2.52 12.62
C PHE A 49 11.10 -2.13 11.47
N VAL A 50 10.20 -1.18 11.72
CA VAL A 50 9.34 -0.54 10.70
C VAL A 50 9.50 0.98 10.82
N ASP A 51 9.54 1.67 9.68
CA ASP A 51 9.61 3.13 9.64
C ASP A 51 8.34 3.75 10.25
N ALA A 52 8.52 4.67 11.21
CA ALA A 52 7.45 5.33 11.96
C ALA A 52 6.39 6.01 11.08
N LYS A 53 6.74 6.39 9.84
CA LYS A 53 5.76 6.96 8.88
C LYS A 53 4.62 6.00 8.53
N TYR A 54 4.81 4.70 8.73
CA TYR A 54 3.79 3.68 8.43
C TYR A 54 2.83 3.43 9.59
N ARG A 55 2.97 4.08 10.74
CA ARG A 55 2.17 3.82 11.94
C ARG A 55 0.65 3.91 11.73
N SER A 56 0.18 4.88 10.95
CA SER A 56 -1.24 5.02 10.60
C SER A 56 -1.70 4.12 9.45
N MET A 57 -0.76 3.38 8.85
CA MET A 57 -0.95 2.54 7.66
C MET A 57 -0.66 1.06 7.96
N THR A 58 -0.68 0.68 9.24
CA THR A 58 -0.47 -0.71 9.66
C THR A 58 -1.67 -1.30 10.36
N TRP A 59 -1.88 -2.60 10.18
CA TRP A 59 -2.87 -3.37 10.93
C TRP A 59 -2.38 -4.80 11.18
N TRP A 60 -3.03 -5.49 12.11
CA TRP A 60 -2.68 -6.85 12.50
C TRP A 60 -3.58 -7.87 11.80
N GLU A 61 -2.99 -8.96 11.35
CA GLU A 61 -3.66 -10.14 10.82
C GLU A 61 -3.04 -11.41 11.40
N GLN A 62 -3.83 -12.47 11.49
CA GLN A 62 -3.33 -13.82 11.74
C GLN A 62 -2.67 -14.39 10.47
N HIS A 63 -1.98 -15.53 10.62
CA HIS A 63 -1.36 -16.25 9.51
C HIS A 63 -2.35 -16.68 8.39
N ASP A 64 -3.65 -16.80 8.71
CA ASP A 64 -4.72 -17.11 7.75
C ASP A 64 -5.37 -15.85 7.13
N GLY A 65 -4.93 -14.65 7.52
CA GLY A 65 -5.46 -13.36 7.03
C GLY A 65 -6.62 -12.79 7.85
N VAL A 66 -7.03 -13.43 8.95
CA VAL A 66 -8.07 -12.87 9.83
C VAL A 66 -7.54 -11.64 10.56
N SER A 67 -8.22 -10.51 10.45
CA SER A 67 -7.83 -9.27 11.11
C SER A 67 -7.92 -9.37 12.64
N VAL A 68 -6.92 -8.81 13.33
CA VAL A 68 -6.83 -8.76 14.80
C VAL A 68 -6.81 -7.30 15.25
N LYS A 69 -7.54 -6.99 16.32
CA LYS A 69 -7.51 -5.64 16.90
C LYS A 69 -6.22 -5.40 17.67
N ALA A 70 -5.67 -4.19 17.60
CA ALA A 70 -4.46 -3.81 18.33
C ALA A 70 -4.59 -3.99 19.86
N THR A 71 -5.79 -3.81 20.40
CA THR A 71 -6.07 -3.96 21.84
C THR A 71 -6.18 -5.43 22.30
N HIS A 72 -5.89 -6.43 21.46
CA HIS A 72 -5.90 -7.83 21.90
C HIS A 72 -4.65 -8.14 22.71
N GLY A 73 -4.84 -8.84 23.84
CA GLY A 73 -3.74 -9.24 24.71
C GLY A 73 -2.83 -10.28 24.04
N VAL A 74 -1.51 -10.07 24.09
CA VAL A 74 -0.52 -10.96 23.49
C VAL A 74 -0.64 -12.38 24.06
N GLN A 75 -0.82 -12.49 25.37
CA GLN A 75 -0.93 -13.78 26.06
C GLN A 75 -2.21 -14.55 25.67
N GLU A 76 -3.28 -13.86 25.29
CA GLU A 76 -4.50 -14.51 24.81
C GLU A 76 -4.30 -15.09 23.40
N LEU A 77 -3.63 -14.34 22.52
CA LEU A 77 -3.28 -14.79 21.18
C LEU A 77 -2.37 -16.02 21.22
N LEU A 78 -1.35 -16.02 22.09
CA LEU A 78 -0.46 -17.17 22.28
C LEU A 78 -1.22 -18.39 22.81
N LYS A 79 -2.20 -18.23 23.71
CA LYS A 79 -3.07 -19.33 24.18
C LYS A 79 -3.89 -19.92 23.04
N LEU A 80 -4.28 -19.11 22.06
CA LEU A 80 -5.02 -19.54 20.86
C LEU A 80 -4.12 -20.16 19.78
N GLY A 81 -2.79 -20.21 19.97
CA GLY A 81 -1.86 -20.77 18.98
C GLY A 81 -1.27 -19.74 18.02
N VAL A 82 -1.72 -18.49 18.07
CA VAL A 82 -1.27 -17.41 17.18
C VAL A 82 0.08 -16.89 17.64
N GLY A 83 1.04 -16.77 16.72
CA GLY A 83 2.37 -16.22 16.99
C GLY A 83 3.32 -17.15 17.75
N ARG A 84 3.02 -18.44 17.87
CA ARG A 84 3.85 -19.41 18.63
C ARG A 84 4.98 -20.03 17.81
N SER A 85 4.88 -20.01 16.49
CA SER A 85 5.89 -20.55 15.59
C SER A 85 5.97 -19.71 14.32
N PRO A 86 7.00 -19.88 13.48
CA PRO A 86 7.08 -19.23 12.17
C PRO A 86 5.83 -19.47 11.30
N GLU A 87 5.20 -20.66 11.41
CA GLU A 87 4.01 -21.03 10.63
C GLU A 87 2.74 -20.34 11.11
N THR A 88 2.65 -20.05 12.41
CA THR A 88 1.50 -19.34 13.00
C THR A 88 1.79 -17.87 13.30
N ALA A 89 2.90 -17.35 12.78
CA ALA A 89 3.36 -15.99 13.04
C ALA A 89 2.28 -14.94 12.75
N LEU A 90 2.12 -14.00 13.68
CA LEU A 90 1.20 -12.89 13.53
C LEU A 90 1.75 -11.92 12.48
N ARG A 91 0.89 -11.40 11.60
CA ARG A 91 1.28 -10.50 10.53
C ARG A 91 1.04 -9.06 10.93
N LEU A 92 2.09 -8.24 10.91
CA LEU A 92 1.96 -6.80 10.84
C LEU A 92 1.90 -6.41 9.36
N VAL A 93 0.71 -6.10 8.87
CA VAL A 93 0.53 -5.65 7.49
C VAL A 93 0.81 -4.17 7.41
N ILE A 94 1.62 -3.78 6.41
CA ILE A 94 2.08 -2.43 6.17
C ILE A 94 1.55 -2.00 4.80
N ALA A 95 0.61 -1.05 4.77
CA ALA A 95 0.17 -0.38 3.55
C ALA A 95 1.24 0.62 3.09
N ASP A 96 2.38 0.07 2.66
CA ASP A 96 3.54 0.80 2.17
C ASP A 96 3.38 1.36 0.76
N ARG A 97 2.34 0.91 0.03
CA ARG A 97 1.90 1.51 -1.24
C ARG A 97 0.52 2.16 -1.07
N PRO A 98 0.27 3.30 -1.70
CA PRO A 98 -1.07 3.84 -1.74
C PRO A 98 -2.02 2.89 -2.49
N PRO A 99 -3.26 2.72 -2.01
CA PRO A 99 -4.19 1.74 -2.55
C PRO A 99 -4.70 2.13 -3.93
N ALA A 100 -4.50 3.39 -4.34
CA ALA A 100 -5.00 3.92 -5.58
C ALA A 100 -4.15 5.07 -6.13
N LEU A 101 -4.25 5.25 -7.45
CA LEU A 101 -3.78 6.42 -8.17
C LEU A 101 -4.99 7.24 -8.64
N TRP A 102 -4.97 8.55 -8.39
CA TRP A 102 -5.95 9.51 -8.86
C TRP A 102 -5.42 10.29 -10.06
N PHE A 103 -6.26 10.44 -11.09
CA PHE A 103 -5.94 11.28 -12.24
C PHE A 103 -7.18 11.85 -12.91
N THR A 104 -7.01 12.94 -13.65
CA THR A 104 -8.08 13.63 -14.38
C THR A 104 -7.76 13.71 -15.86
N TYR A 105 -8.77 13.51 -16.70
CA TYR A 105 -8.66 13.71 -18.14
C TYR A 105 -8.72 15.19 -18.50
N VAL A 106 -7.75 15.68 -19.28
CA VAL A 106 -7.68 17.09 -19.68
C VAL A 106 -7.59 17.19 -21.20
N PHE A 107 -8.68 17.63 -21.84
CA PHE A 107 -8.74 17.85 -23.28
C PHE A 107 -8.30 19.27 -23.63
N LEU A 108 -7.15 19.42 -24.29
CA LEU A 108 -6.59 20.76 -24.58
C LEU A 108 -7.44 21.57 -25.56
N ARG A 109 -8.01 20.91 -26.58
CA ARG A 109 -8.75 21.57 -27.66
C ARG A 109 -10.26 21.63 -27.45
N THR A 110 -10.74 21.06 -26.35
CA THR A 110 -12.16 21.06 -25.98
C THR A 110 -12.32 21.49 -24.52
N PRO A 111 -12.18 22.79 -24.20
CA PRO A 111 -12.22 23.27 -22.82
C PRO A 111 -13.57 23.05 -22.11
N ARG A 112 -14.63 22.78 -22.88
CA ARG A 112 -15.97 22.44 -22.39
C ARG A 112 -16.19 20.94 -22.18
N ALA A 113 -15.22 20.09 -22.55
CA ALA A 113 -15.30 18.68 -22.24
C ALA A 113 -15.27 18.50 -20.73
N GLN A 114 -16.18 17.69 -20.20
CA GLN A 114 -16.25 17.42 -18.77
C GLN A 114 -14.95 16.74 -18.34
N ALA A 115 -14.15 17.42 -17.52
CA ALA A 115 -12.99 16.82 -16.89
C ALA A 115 -13.47 15.77 -15.87
N ALA A 116 -13.34 14.50 -16.23
CA ALA A 116 -13.66 13.41 -15.32
C ALA A 116 -12.40 13.06 -14.51
N THR A 117 -12.53 13.03 -13.18
CA THR A 117 -11.50 12.49 -12.30
C THR A 117 -11.77 11.01 -12.06
N GLN A 118 -10.72 10.20 -12.20
CA GLN A 118 -10.77 8.77 -12.07
C GLN A 118 -9.79 8.29 -10.99
N ARG A 119 -10.22 7.25 -10.28
CA ARG A 119 -9.42 6.52 -9.30
C ARG A 119 -9.15 5.11 -9.80
N VAL A 120 -7.89 4.73 -9.96
CA VAL A 120 -7.46 3.37 -10.27
C VAL A 120 -6.93 2.70 -9.02
N LYS A 121 -7.58 1.63 -8.59
CA LYS A 121 -7.16 0.80 -7.45
C LYS A 121 -5.95 -0.04 -7.83
N LEU A 122 -4.82 0.17 -7.16
CA LEU A 122 -3.54 -0.50 -7.41
C LEU A 122 -3.41 -1.84 -6.68
N ASP A 123 -4.35 -2.13 -5.78
CA ASP A 123 -4.43 -3.37 -5.00
C ASP A 123 -5.24 -4.48 -5.68
N ALA A 124 -5.82 -4.22 -6.86
CA ALA A 124 -6.58 -5.22 -7.58
C ALA A 124 -5.68 -6.40 -8.00
N PRO A 125 -6.06 -7.66 -7.72
CA PRO A 125 -5.20 -8.83 -7.88
C PRO A 125 -4.69 -9.06 -9.31
N ASN A 126 -5.41 -8.54 -10.31
CA ASN A 126 -5.09 -8.69 -11.73
C ASN A 126 -4.42 -7.43 -12.33
N LEU A 127 -4.16 -6.39 -11.55
CA LEU A 127 -3.64 -5.12 -12.06
C LEU A 127 -2.23 -4.83 -11.51
N LYS A 128 -1.20 -5.21 -12.28
CA LYS A 128 0.20 -4.86 -11.97
C LYS A 128 0.57 -3.52 -12.60
N CYS A 129 0.16 -2.43 -11.96
CA CYS A 129 0.50 -1.08 -12.43
C CYS A 129 1.75 -0.53 -11.74
N GLU A 130 2.91 -0.99 -12.19
CA GLU A 130 4.22 -0.50 -11.69
C GLU A 130 4.60 0.86 -12.29
N ARG A 131 4.18 1.13 -13.53
CA ARG A 131 4.51 2.34 -14.30
C ARG A 131 3.25 3.03 -14.84
N LEU A 132 3.34 4.33 -15.11
CA LEU A 132 2.25 5.07 -15.75
C LEU A 132 1.83 4.46 -17.09
N ALA A 133 2.74 3.87 -17.85
CA ALA A 133 2.43 3.17 -19.09
C ALA A 133 1.40 2.05 -18.90
N HIS A 134 1.45 1.35 -17.75
CA HIS A 134 0.47 0.30 -17.44
C HIS A 134 -0.91 0.91 -17.15
N ILE A 135 -0.94 2.08 -16.49
CA ILE A 135 -2.17 2.85 -16.27
C ILE A 135 -2.75 3.33 -17.61
N THR A 136 -1.93 3.90 -18.49
CA THR A 136 -2.35 4.29 -19.83
C THR A 136 -2.93 3.09 -20.59
N ASN A 137 -2.22 1.97 -20.64
CA ASN A 137 -2.69 0.77 -21.33
C ASN A 137 -4.00 0.24 -20.72
N HIS A 138 -4.14 0.30 -19.39
CA HIS A 138 -5.39 -0.05 -18.71
C HIS A 138 -6.56 0.85 -19.13
N ILE A 139 -6.33 2.16 -19.23
CA ILE A 139 -7.34 3.14 -19.65
C ILE A 139 -7.90 2.79 -21.03
N PHE A 140 -7.02 2.53 -22.00
CA PHE A 140 -7.44 2.17 -23.36
C PHE A 140 -8.03 0.76 -23.43
N ALA A 141 -7.46 -0.22 -22.71
CA ALA A 141 -7.99 -1.58 -22.68
C ALA A 141 -9.41 -1.66 -22.07
N LYS A 142 -9.75 -0.76 -21.15
CA LYS A 142 -11.10 -0.64 -20.58
C LYS A 142 -12.05 0.22 -21.42
N GLY A 143 -11.56 0.84 -22.49
CA GLY A 143 -12.36 1.73 -23.34
C GLY A 143 -12.72 3.05 -22.67
N TYR A 144 -11.99 3.48 -21.63
CA TYR A 144 -12.21 4.79 -21.01
C TYR A 144 -11.79 5.95 -21.93
N LEU A 145 -10.86 5.69 -22.85
CA LEU A 145 -10.53 6.58 -23.95
C LEU A 145 -10.57 5.83 -25.30
N PRO A 146 -10.97 6.49 -26.39
CA PRO A 146 -10.88 5.96 -27.75
C PRO A 146 -9.45 5.59 -28.15
N ALA A 147 -9.23 4.43 -28.77
CA ALA A 147 -7.90 3.93 -29.11
C ALA A 147 -7.07 4.88 -29.98
N ASN A 148 -7.71 5.69 -30.83
CA ASN A 148 -7.05 6.69 -31.68
C ASN A 148 -6.40 7.83 -30.88
N TYR A 149 -6.70 7.98 -29.58
CA TYR A 149 -6.03 8.97 -28.72
C TYR A 149 -4.73 8.44 -28.09
N ARG A 150 -4.38 7.16 -28.24
CA ARG A 150 -3.24 6.55 -27.53
C ARG A 150 -1.90 7.24 -27.77
N SER A 151 -1.65 7.73 -28.98
CA SER A 151 -0.44 8.47 -29.34
C SER A 151 -0.52 9.97 -29.03
N LEU A 152 -1.69 10.45 -28.59
CA LEU A 152 -1.99 11.87 -28.35
C LEU A 152 -2.11 12.20 -26.86
N VAL A 153 -1.75 11.25 -25.99
CA VAL A 153 -1.79 11.45 -24.55
C VAL A 153 -0.41 11.57 -23.93
N HIS A 154 -0.31 12.43 -22.92
CA HIS A 154 0.86 12.51 -22.06
C HIS A 154 0.46 12.85 -20.63
N TRP A 155 1.32 12.50 -19.68
CA TRP A 155 1.07 12.72 -18.26
C TRP A 155 1.66 14.04 -17.78
N GLN A 156 0.95 14.70 -16.87
CA GLN A 156 1.45 15.82 -16.09
C GLN A 156 1.16 15.60 -14.60
N GLY A 157 2.04 16.11 -13.74
CA GLY A 157 1.79 16.21 -12.30
C GLY A 157 0.74 17.28 -11.98
N ALA A 158 0.33 17.36 -10.72
CA ALA A 158 -0.58 18.38 -10.21
C ALA A 158 -0.05 19.81 -10.45
N CYS A 159 1.28 19.98 -10.43
CA CYS A 159 1.96 21.23 -10.75
C CYS A 159 2.07 21.56 -12.27
N GLY A 160 1.56 20.70 -13.15
CA GLY A 160 1.59 20.88 -14.61
C GLY A 160 2.90 20.48 -15.29
N LYS A 161 3.91 20.01 -14.52
CA LYS A 161 5.13 19.46 -15.11
C LYS A 161 4.85 18.15 -15.79
N GLN A 162 5.43 17.94 -16.97
CA GLN A 162 5.32 16.68 -17.70
C GLN A 162 5.98 15.54 -16.91
N VAL A 163 5.32 14.38 -16.92
CA VAL A 163 5.80 13.16 -16.28
C VAL A 163 6.04 12.11 -17.35
N ASP A 164 7.19 11.45 -17.29
CA ASP A 164 7.53 10.35 -18.19
C ASP A 164 6.56 9.17 -17.96
N GLU A 165 6.04 8.60 -19.04
CA GLU A 165 5.13 7.46 -18.97
C GLU A 165 5.81 6.21 -18.37
N ASN A 166 7.14 6.15 -18.36
CA ASN A 166 7.93 5.11 -17.70
C ASN A 166 8.16 5.35 -16.20
N ALA A 167 7.75 6.51 -15.67
CA ALA A 167 7.87 6.79 -14.24
C ALA A 167 7.15 5.72 -13.42
N LYS A 168 7.77 5.33 -12.31
CA LYS A 168 7.16 4.37 -11.38
C LYS A 168 6.00 5.04 -10.67
N VAL A 169 4.89 4.34 -10.58
CA VAL A 169 3.70 4.82 -9.86
C VAL A 169 4.02 5.06 -8.39
N GLU A 170 4.86 4.22 -7.79
CA GLU A 170 5.32 4.36 -6.40
C GLU A 170 6.10 5.66 -6.17
N ASP A 171 7.04 6.01 -7.06
CA ASP A 171 7.84 7.23 -6.93
C ASP A 171 6.94 8.47 -6.96
N LEU A 172 5.98 8.51 -7.90
CA LEU A 172 5.03 9.62 -8.03
C LEU A 172 4.19 9.80 -6.77
N LEU A 173 3.64 8.69 -6.28
CA LEU A 173 2.83 8.71 -5.07
C LEU A 173 3.66 9.11 -3.83
N SER A 174 4.93 8.71 -3.77
CA SER A 174 5.84 9.13 -2.69
C SER A 174 6.11 10.64 -2.70
N TRP A 175 6.03 11.28 -3.86
CA TRP A 175 6.11 12.74 -4.01
C TRP A 175 4.78 13.46 -3.76
N GLY A 176 3.72 12.72 -3.44
CA GLY A 176 2.38 13.26 -3.21
C GLY A 176 1.57 13.50 -4.48
N GLU A 177 2.03 13.01 -5.64
CA GLU A 177 1.34 13.13 -6.92
C GLU A 177 0.37 11.95 -7.12
N GLY A 178 -0.89 12.24 -7.41
CA GLY A 178 -1.94 11.23 -7.63
C GLY A 178 -2.44 10.51 -6.38
N VAL A 179 -2.08 10.99 -5.17
CA VAL A 179 -2.48 10.36 -3.89
C VAL A 179 -3.93 10.63 -3.50
N SER A 180 -4.53 11.69 -4.04
CA SER A 180 -5.88 12.14 -3.72
C SER A 180 -6.51 12.88 -4.93
N GLU A 181 -7.80 13.15 -4.85
CA GLU A 181 -8.52 13.86 -5.92
C GLU A 181 -7.97 15.27 -6.15
N ASP A 182 -7.62 16.00 -5.08
CA ASP A 182 -7.04 17.35 -5.11
C ASP A 182 -5.59 17.39 -5.60
N LYS A 183 -4.87 16.26 -5.49
CA LYS A 183 -3.50 16.09 -6.00
C LYS A 183 -3.44 15.14 -7.19
N SER A 184 -4.53 15.04 -7.95
CA SER A 184 -4.62 14.13 -9.09
C SER A 184 -3.57 14.43 -10.17
N LEU A 185 -3.01 13.37 -10.75
CA LEU A 185 -2.26 13.49 -12.01
C LEU A 185 -3.19 13.96 -13.13
N ARG A 186 -2.63 14.49 -14.21
CA ARG A 186 -3.39 14.90 -15.39
C ARG A 186 -2.99 14.07 -16.58
N LEU A 187 -3.95 13.39 -17.18
CA LEU A 187 -3.78 12.76 -18.49
C LEU A 187 -4.23 13.77 -19.54
N ILE A 188 -3.25 14.43 -20.15
CA ILE A 188 -3.48 15.44 -21.18
C ILE A 188 -3.76 14.75 -22.50
N ILE A 189 -4.79 15.21 -23.22
CA ILE A 189 -5.23 14.69 -24.51
C ILE A 189 -5.09 15.83 -25.53
N ASP A 190 -4.08 15.74 -26.38
CA ASP A 190 -3.78 16.69 -27.46
C ASP A 190 -4.33 16.20 -28.80
N HIS A 191 -5.66 16.16 -28.87
CA HIS A 191 -6.42 15.86 -30.08
C HIS A 191 -7.03 17.15 -30.64
#